data_AF-A0A7X7BUV6-F1
#
_entry.id   AF-A0A7X7BUV6-F1
#
_cell.length_a   1.000
_cell.length_b   1.000
_cell.length_c   1.000
_cell.angle_alpha   90.00
_cell.angle_beta   90.00
_cell.angle_gamma   90.00
#
_symmetry.space_group_name_H-M   'P 1'
#
loop_
_entity.id
_entity.type
_entity.pdbx_description
1 polymer ?
#
loop_
_entity_poly.entity_id
_entity_poly.type
_entity_poly.pdbx_seq_one_letter_code
_entity_poly.pdbx_strand_id
1 'polypeptide(L)'
;MSGWFQKKMEAFYARRAPKGVTEKRLGHREIYIVPRRQGFLFLGFILLLLILAINFQNPLVHLLLFWLLSLLGVSMIFSWRNILGLRLFSSAASAIFAGDNAKFNVVIEGRERHHMAIGLGFGRSIFVKTDLKKGERRELSLFLEAPERGLLEMPRLRIESHYPFGFFKVWS
;
A
#
# COMPACT_ATOMS: atom_id res chain seq x y z
N MET A 1 -8.61 7.16 16.97
CA MET A 1 -8.40 8.56 16.51
C MET A 1 -7.79 8.70 15.09
N SER A 2 -7.72 7.67 14.23
CA SER A 2 -7.07 7.77 12.89
C SER A 2 -8.02 7.99 11.69
N GLY A 3 -9.33 8.11 11.91
CA GLY A 3 -10.32 8.12 10.82
C GLY A 3 -10.45 9.44 10.05
N TRP A 4 -10.15 10.58 10.68
CA TRP A 4 -10.32 11.91 10.07
C TRP A 4 -9.24 12.22 9.04
N PHE A 5 -7.98 11.93 9.36
CA PHE A 5 -6.85 12.15 8.44
C PHE A 5 -6.97 11.25 7.19
N GLN A 6 -7.39 9.99 7.38
CA GLN A 6 -7.63 9.05 6.28
C GLN A 6 -8.80 9.49 5.38
N LYS A 7 -9.90 10.04 5.94
CA LYS A 7 -11.03 10.57 5.16
C LYS A 7 -10.63 11.78 4.31
N LYS A 8 -9.89 12.74 4.88
CA LYS A 8 -9.42 13.93 4.12
C LYS A 8 -8.43 13.55 3.03
N MET A 9 -7.54 12.60 3.30
CA MET A 9 -6.60 12.08 2.31
C MET A 9 -7.35 11.41 1.15
N GLU A 10 -8.31 10.52 1.43
CA GLU A 10 -9.11 9.87 0.37
C GLU A 10 -9.92 10.86 -0.48
N ALA A 11 -10.51 11.89 0.14
CA ALA A 11 -11.22 12.95 -0.58
C ALA A 11 -10.27 13.80 -1.47
N PHE A 12 -9.03 14.00 -1.05
CA PHE A 12 -8.01 14.67 -1.86
C PHE A 12 -7.58 13.81 -3.06
N TYR A 13 -7.48 12.48 -2.89
CA TYR A 13 -7.17 11.54 -3.98
C TYR A 13 -8.34 11.33 -4.96
N ALA A 14 -9.58 11.41 -4.47
CA ALA A 14 -10.79 11.36 -5.29
C ALA A 14 -10.73 12.36 -6.48
N ARG A 15 -10.03 13.48 -6.32
CA ARG A 15 -9.97 14.55 -7.32
C ARG A 15 -8.89 14.39 -8.42
N ARG A 16 -7.90 13.50 -8.25
CA ARG A 16 -6.68 13.49 -9.12
C ARG A 16 -6.39 12.21 -9.92
N ALA A 17 -7.16 11.14 -9.76
CA ALA A 17 -6.90 9.90 -10.51
C ALA A 17 -7.68 9.85 -11.84
N PRO A 18 -7.04 9.55 -12.98
CA PRO A 18 -7.72 9.41 -14.27
C PRO A 18 -8.64 8.19 -14.27
N LYS A 19 -9.89 8.37 -14.70
CA LYS A 19 -10.85 7.29 -14.96
C LYS A 19 -10.54 6.67 -16.34
N GLY A 20 -10.64 5.34 -16.47
CA GLY A 20 -10.66 4.66 -17.78
C GLY A 20 -9.33 4.17 -18.36
N VAL A 21 -8.27 4.02 -17.56
CA VAL A 21 -6.98 3.52 -18.07
C VAL A 21 -6.87 1.99 -17.87
N THR A 22 -6.77 1.24 -18.96
CA THR A 22 -6.66 -0.23 -18.98
C THR A 22 -5.33 -0.75 -18.43
N GLU A 23 -4.25 0.03 -18.57
CA GLU A 23 -2.92 -0.28 -18.04
C GLU A 23 -2.36 0.92 -17.26
N LYS A 24 -1.94 0.70 -16.01
CA LYS A 24 -1.26 1.72 -15.21
C LYS A 24 0.04 1.19 -14.63
N ARG A 25 1.15 1.88 -14.95
CA ARG A 25 2.44 1.68 -14.29
C ARG A 25 2.57 2.64 -13.11
N LEU A 26 2.80 2.10 -11.92
CA LEU A 26 2.97 2.91 -10.71
C LEU A 26 4.32 3.64 -10.72
N GLY A 27 4.26 4.95 -10.90
CA GLY A 27 5.41 5.86 -10.89
C GLY A 27 5.68 6.46 -9.51
N HIS A 28 6.71 7.30 -9.44
CA HIS A 28 7.14 7.95 -8.18
C HIS A 28 6.06 8.86 -7.58
N ARG A 29 5.25 9.51 -8.43
CA ARG A 29 4.29 10.55 -8.05
C ARG A 29 2.98 10.00 -7.45
N GLU A 30 2.83 8.68 -7.46
CA GLU A 30 1.59 7.98 -7.14
C GLU A 30 1.73 7.11 -5.89
N ILE A 31 2.94 7.03 -5.34
CA ILE A 31 3.26 6.18 -4.19
C ILE A 31 3.28 7.04 -2.94
N TYR A 32 2.40 6.72 -2.00
CA TYR A 32 2.29 7.42 -0.73
C TYR A 32 2.73 6.50 0.41
N ILE A 33 3.65 7.00 1.24
CA ILE A 33 4.19 6.28 2.40
C ILE A 33 3.68 6.99 3.64
N VAL A 34 3.01 6.25 4.53
CA VAL A 34 2.49 6.79 5.79
C VAL A 34 2.91 5.88 6.94
N PRO A 35 3.49 6.41 8.04
CA PRO A 35 3.79 5.61 9.21
C PRO A 35 2.52 5.02 9.83
N ARG A 36 2.59 3.74 10.19
CA ARG A 36 1.55 3.03 10.93
C ARG A 36 1.69 3.25 12.43
N ARG A 37 0.70 2.79 13.20
CA ARG A 37 0.76 2.77 14.67
C ARG A 37 2.07 2.16 15.20
N GLN A 38 2.50 1.04 14.63
CA GLN A 38 3.77 0.38 14.99
C GLN A 38 4.98 1.26 14.67
N GLY A 39 4.98 1.94 13.51
CA GLY A 39 6.02 2.91 13.15
C GLY A 39 6.08 4.10 14.10
N PHE A 40 4.93 4.61 14.55
CA PHE A 40 4.89 5.67 15.56
C PHE A 40 5.39 5.20 16.93
N LEU A 41 5.03 3.99 17.38
CA LEU A 41 5.56 3.42 18.62
C LEU A 41 7.08 3.25 18.55
N PHE A 42 7.59 2.75 17.42
CA PHE A 42 9.02 2.60 17.19
C PHE A 42 9.75 3.93 17.16
N LEU A 43 9.17 4.97 16.53
CA LEU A 43 9.71 6.32 16.56
C LEU A 43 9.72 6.89 17.99
N GLY A 44 8.66 6.67 18.76
CA GLY A 44 8.60 7.03 20.18
C GLY A 44 9.71 6.35 21.00
N PHE A 45 9.96 5.06 20.73
CA PHE A 45 11.06 4.33 21.37
C PHE A 45 12.44 4.89 21.00
N ILE A 46 12.67 5.23 19.73
CA ILE A 46 13.89 5.92 19.28
C ILE A 46 14.06 7.26 20.01
N LEU A 47 13.00 8.04 20.18
CA LEU A 47 13.05 9.32 20.91
C LEU A 47 13.39 9.13 22.40
N LEU A 48 12.84 8.10 23.05
CA LEU A 48 13.19 7.76 24.42
C LEU A 48 14.67 7.37 24.55
N LEU A 49 15.17 6.54 23.63
CA LEU A 49 16.60 6.19 23.58
C LEU A 49 17.49 7.40 23.33
N LEU A 50 17.04 8.37 22.53
CA LEU A 50 17.77 9.61 22.30
C LEU A 50 17.90 10.43 23.60
N ILE A 51 16.81 10.57 24.36
CA ILE A 51 16.84 11.25 25.66
C ILE A 51 17.78 10.52 26.62
N LEU A 52 17.72 9.19 26.67
CA LEU A 52 18.59 8.37 27.50
C LEU A 52 20.07 8.51 27.11
N ALA A 53 20.36 8.45 25.81
CA ALA A 53 21.70 8.58 25.27
C ALA A 53 22.32 9.94 25.64
N ILE A 54 21.57 11.02 25.47
CA ILE A 54 22.01 12.38 25.80
C ILE A 54 22.20 12.54 27.32
N ASN A 55 21.23 12.06 28.11
CA ASN A 55 21.24 12.24 29.55
C ASN A 55 22.38 11.48 30.24
N PHE A 56 22.61 10.22 29.83
CA PHE A 56 23.63 9.36 30.43
C PHE A 56 24.98 9.40 29.71
N GLN A 57 25.09 10.16 28.60
CA GLN A 57 26.28 10.19 27.73
C GLN A 57 26.80 8.79 27.36
N ASN A 58 25.92 7.78 27.29
CA ASN A 58 26.31 6.38 27.13
C ASN A 58 26.56 6.07 25.64
N PRO A 59 27.81 5.73 25.22
CA PRO A 59 28.12 5.48 23.81
C PRO A 59 27.38 4.27 23.23
N LEU A 60 27.07 3.25 24.03
CA LEU A 60 26.35 2.06 23.57
C LEU A 60 24.90 2.39 23.19
N VAL A 61 24.26 3.28 23.95
CA VAL A 61 22.89 3.73 23.64
C VAL A 61 22.88 4.55 22.35
N HIS A 62 23.90 5.38 22.12
CA HIS A 62 24.06 6.10 20.84
C HIS A 62 24.21 5.14 19.66
N LEU A 63 25.04 4.10 19.80
CA LEU A 63 25.22 3.08 18.77
C LEU A 63 23.89 2.39 18.45
N LEU A 64 23.15 1.96 19.47
CA LEU A 64 21.84 1.34 19.30
C LEU A 64 20.84 2.29 18.63
N LEU A 65 20.80 3.56 19.05
CA LEU A 65 19.95 4.59 18.46
C LEU A 65 20.19 4.72 16.94
N PHE A 66 21.44 4.90 16.52
CA PHE A 66 21.79 5.04 15.11
C PHE A 66 21.49 3.77 14.31
N TRP A 67 21.69 2.60 14.91
CA TRP A 67 21.34 1.33 14.28
C TRP A 67 19.82 1.20 14.04
N LEU A 68 19.00 1.54 15.04
CA LEU A 68 17.54 1.53 14.90
C LEU A 68 17.02 2.59 13.91
N LEU A 69 17.64 3.77 13.89
CA LEU A 69 17.31 4.82 12.94
C LEU A 69 17.64 4.38 11.50
N SER A 70 18.77 3.70 11.30
CA SER A 70 19.15 3.10 10.02
C SER A 70 18.12 2.05 9.58
N LEU A 71 17.70 1.16 10.48
CA LEU A 71 16.64 0.18 10.18
C LEU A 71 15.32 0.84 9.76
N LEU A 72 14.94 1.95 10.40
CA LEU A 72 13.75 2.72 10.02
C LEU A 72 13.88 3.30 8.60
N GLY A 73 15.03 3.90 8.28
CA GLY A 73 15.31 4.48 6.97
C GLY A 73 15.35 3.41 5.87
N VAL A 74 16.03 2.29 6.12
CA VAL A 74 16.05 1.13 5.21
C VAL A 74 14.64 0.60 5.00
N SER A 75 13.86 0.43 6.08
CA SER A 75 12.46 0.00 5.96
C SER A 75 11.67 0.92 5.03
N MET A 76 11.82 2.25 5.16
CA MET A 76 11.13 3.22 4.31
C MET A 76 11.49 3.05 2.84
N ILE A 77 12.79 2.89 2.52
CA ILE A 77 13.28 2.68 1.16
C ILE A 77 12.75 1.37 0.58
N PHE A 78 12.79 0.27 1.35
CA PHE A 78 12.27 -1.03 0.91
C PHE A 78 10.76 -0.97 0.69
N SER A 79 10.00 -0.35 1.59
CA SER A 79 8.56 -0.17 1.44
C SER A 79 8.21 0.60 0.15
N TRP A 80 8.96 1.66 -0.15
CA TRP A 80 8.79 2.43 -1.38
C TRP A 80 9.14 1.60 -2.63
N ARG A 81 10.32 0.97 -2.63
CA ARG A 81 10.81 0.14 -3.74
C ARG A 81 9.89 -1.05 -4.03
N ASN A 82 9.16 -1.52 -3.03
CA ASN A 82 8.25 -2.66 -3.13
C ASN A 82 7.01 -2.38 -3.98
N ILE A 83 6.58 -1.12 -4.14
CA ILE A 83 5.44 -0.76 -5.01
C ILE A 83 5.92 -0.13 -6.33
N LEU A 84 7.08 0.52 -6.31
CA LEU A 84 7.62 1.21 -7.47
C LEU A 84 7.76 0.29 -8.70
N GLY A 85 7.19 0.74 -9.83
CA GLY A 85 7.30 0.05 -11.11
C GLY A 85 6.32 -1.11 -11.31
N LEU A 86 5.46 -1.40 -10.32
CA LEU A 86 4.38 -2.38 -10.46
C LEU A 86 3.42 -1.93 -11.58
N ARG A 87 3.06 -2.85 -12.48
CA ARG A 87 2.08 -2.60 -13.54
C ARG A 87 0.77 -3.30 -13.23
N LEU A 88 -0.31 -2.62 -13.55
CA LEU A 88 -1.67 -3.02 -13.25
C LEU A 88 -2.46 -3.00 -14.54
N PHE A 89 -3.14 -4.11 -14.81
CA PHE A 89 -4.05 -4.25 -15.92
C PHE A 89 -5.41 -4.59 -15.36
N SER A 90 -6.42 -3.82 -15.71
CA SER A 90 -7.80 -4.11 -15.33
C SER A 90 -8.52 -4.73 -16.51
N SER A 91 -9.15 -5.89 -16.30
CA SER A 91 -10.08 -6.45 -17.26
C SER A 91 -11.52 -6.05 -16.91
N ALA A 92 -12.37 -5.99 -17.92
CA ALA A 92 -13.80 -5.78 -17.72
C ALA A 92 -14.42 -6.97 -16.96
N ALA A 93 -15.38 -6.69 -16.09
CA ALA A 93 -16.20 -7.74 -15.47
C ALA A 93 -17.20 -8.31 -16.50
N SER A 94 -17.50 -9.60 -16.37
CA SER A 94 -18.60 -10.23 -17.11
C SER A 94 -19.95 -9.67 -16.66
N ALA A 95 -20.94 -9.67 -17.56
CA ALA A 95 -22.31 -9.33 -17.21
C ALA A 95 -22.84 -10.26 -16.10
N ILE A 96 -23.45 -9.67 -15.07
CA ILE A 96 -24.01 -10.36 -13.90
C ILE A 96 -25.42 -9.84 -13.60
N PHE A 97 -26.20 -10.59 -12.83
CA PHE A 97 -27.52 -10.16 -12.39
C PHE A 97 -27.44 -9.29 -11.13
N ALA A 98 -28.47 -8.47 -10.90
CA ALA A 98 -28.57 -7.69 -9.66
C ALA A 98 -28.71 -8.64 -8.46
N GLY A 99 -27.93 -8.41 -7.42
CA GLY A 99 -27.80 -9.28 -6.24
C GLY A 99 -26.60 -10.22 -6.29
N ASP A 100 -25.95 -10.39 -7.45
CA ASP A 100 -24.72 -11.19 -7.58
C ASP A 100 -23.44 -10.39 -7.30
N ASN A 101 -22.34 -11.11 -7.10
CA ASN A 101 -21.01 -10.54 -6.97
C ASN A 101 -20.34 -10.40 -8.33
N ALA A 102 -20.06 -9.16 -8.73
CA ALA A 102 -19.31 -8.83 -9.93
C ALA A 102 -17.85 -9.27 -9.76
N LYS A 103 -17.38 -10.14 -10.66
CA LYS A 103 -15.99 -10.58 -10.69
C LYS A 103 -15.16 -9.65 -11.57
N PHE A 104 -14.27 -8.89 -10.95
CA PHE A 104 -13.28 -8.07 -11.64
C PHE A 104 -11.93 -8.77 -11.63
N ASN A 105 -11.40 -9.06 -12.82
CA ASN A 105 -10.05 -9.62 -12.94
C ASN A 105 -9.04 -8.49 -13.09
N VAL A 106 -8.08 -8.46 -12.17
CA VAL A 106 -6.97 -7.53 -12.16
C VAL A 106 -5.68 -8.32 -12.32
N VAL A 107 -4.91 -8.00 -13.35
CA VAL A 107 -3.61 -8.60 -13.57
C VAL A 107 -2.52 -7.66 -13.07
N ILE A 108 -1.63 -8.19 -12.24
CA ILE A 108 -0.46 -7.48 -11.75
C ILE A 108 0.81 -8.07 -12.37
N GLU A 109 1.76 -7.20 -12.69
CA GLU A 109 3.04 -7.59 -13.29
C GLU A 109 4.22 -6.88 -12.61
N GLY A 110 5.20 -7.68 -12.19
CA GLY A 110 6.39 -7.23 -11.46
C GLY A 110 7.65 -7.40 -12.28
N ARG A 111 7.83 -6.62 -13.34
CA ARG A 111 8.88 -6.86 -14.35
C ARG A 111 10.30 -6.70 -13.83
N GLU A 112 10.56 -5.68 -13.01
CA GLU A 112 11.92 -5.29 -12.63
C GLU A 112 12.39 -5.91 -11.30
N ARG A 113 11.48 -6.27 -10.40
CA ARG A 113 11.79 -6.60 -9.01
C ARG A 113 10.74 -7.52 -8.38
N HIS A 114 11.07 -8.05 -7.20
CA HIS A 114 10.11 -8.73 -6.35
C HIS A 114 9.23 -7.70 -5.64
N HIS A 115 7.94 -8.03 -5.53
CA HIS A 115 6.95 -7.23 -4.83
C HIS A 115 6.27 -8.14 -3.79
N MET A 116 6.39 -7.80 -2.51
CA MET A 116 5.92 -8.63 -1.40
C MET A 116 4.75 -7.97 -0.66
N ALA A 117 3.88 -8.80 -0.08
CA ALA A 117 2.71 -8.39 0.69
C ALA A 117 1.89 -7.31 -0.01
N ILE A 118 1.60 -7.49 -1.31
CA ILE A 118 0.77 -6.59 -2.09
C ILE A 118 -0.69 -6.94 -1.79
N GLY A 119 -1.39 -6.01 -1.16
CA GLY A 119 -2.84 -6.01 -0.99
C GLY A 119 -3.51 -5.27 -2.14
N LEU A 120 -4.57 -5.87 -2.70
CA LEU A 120 -5.44 -5.28 -3.71
C LEU A 120 -6.86 -5.17 -3.21
N GLY A 121 -7.51 -4.07 -3.54
CA GLY A 121 -8.76 -3.68 -2.94
C GLY A 121 -9.55 -2.66 -3.73
N PHE A 122 -10.80 -2.45 -3.30
CA PHE A 122 -11.63 -1.32 -3.73
C PHE A 122 -11.79 -0.34 -2.57
N GLY A 123 -11.49 0.94 -2.80
CA GLY A 123 -11.67 1.99 -1.79
C GLY A 123 -10.87 1.73 -0.50
N ARG A 124 -11.53 1.31 0.58
CA ARG A 124 -10.89 1.01 1.88
C ARG A 124 -10.64 -0.48 2.14
N SER A 125 -11.30 -1.34 1.37
CA SER A 125 -11.32 -2.77 1.62
C SER A 125 -10.24 -3.43 0.78
N ILE A 126 -9.31 -4.13 1.44
CA ILE A 126 -8.35 -5.02 0.77
C ILE A 126 -8.99 -6.39 0.74
N PHE A 127 -9.16 -6.95 -0.46
CA PHE A 127 -9.79 -8.25 -0.63
C PHE A 127 -8.78 -9.37 -0.80
N VAL A 128 -7.66 -9.09 -1.47
CA VAL A 128 -6.66 -10.12 -1.79
C VAL A 128 -5.27 -9.63 -1.45
N LYS A 129 -4.44 -10.51 -0.90
CA LYS A 129 -3.01 -10.27 -0.66
C LYS A 129 -2.19 -11.29 -1.43
N THR A 130 -1.11 -10.84 -2.04
CA THR A 130 -0.22 -11.70 -2.82
C THR A 130 1.22 -11.21 -2.76
N ASP A 131 2.13 -12.12 -3.03
CA ASP A 131 3.50 -11.82 -3.43
C ASP A 131 3.63 -12.00 -4.94
N LEU A 132 4.59 -11.30 -5.54
CA LEU A 132 4.90 -11.36 -6.96
C LEU A 132 6.42 -11.39 -7.14
N LYS A 133 6.93 -12.46 -7.76
CA LYS A 133 8.37 -12.56 -8.07
C LYS A 133 8.73 -11.65 -9.24
N LYS A 134 10.02 -11.34 -9.36
CA LYS A 134 10.54 -10.61 -10.53
C LYS A 134 10.20 -11.38 -11.82
N GLY A 135 9.62 -10.67 -12.78
CA GLY A 135 9.16 -11.22 -14.06
C GLY A 135 7.84 -12.00 -13.98
N GLU A 136 7.22 -12.11 -12.81
CA GLU A 136 5.95 -12.81 -12.64
C GLU A 136 4.78 -11.90 -13.00
N ARG A 137 3.78 -12.49 -13.65
CA ARG A 137 2.48 -11.90 -13.91
C ARG A 137 1.43 -12.77 -13.22
N ARG A 138 0.55 -12.16 -12.43
CA ARG A 138 -0.49 -12.88 -11.69
C ARG A 138 -1.84 -12.20 -11.87
N GLU A 139 -2.86 -13.01 -12.18
CA GLU A 139 -4.25 -12.57 -12.26
C GLU A 139 -4.94 -12.80 -10.91
N LEU A 140 -5.69 -11.79 -10.46
CA LEU A 140 -6.39 -11.80 -9.19
C LEU A 140 -7.84 -11.40 -9.42
N SER A 141 -8.75 -12.15 -8.83
CA SER A 141 -10.18 -11.88 -8.92
C SER A 141 -10.65 -11.13 -7.68
N LEU A 142 -11.20 -9.95 -7.90
CA LEU A 142 -11.84 -9.12 -6.87
C LEU A 142 -13.35 -9.21 -7.06
N PHE A 143 -14.08 -9.40 -5.97
CA PHE A 143 -15.54 -9.48 -5.99
C PHE A 143 -16.14 -8.19 -5.43
N LEU A 144 -17.17 -7.68 -6.10
CA LEU A 144 -17.91 -6.51 -5.67
C LEU A 144 -19.41 -6.80 -5.77
N GLU A 145 -20.15 -6.55 -4.69
CA GLU A 145 -21.61 -6.70 -4.68
C GLU A 145 -22.26 -5.71 -5.66
N ALA A 146 -23.20 -6.21 -6.46
CA ALA A 146 -23.99 -5.42 -7.41
C ALA A 146 -25.45 -5.34 -6.94
N PRO A 147 -25.79 -4.43 -6.01
CA PRO A 147 -27.10 -4.43 -5.35
C PRO A 147 -28.25 -4.03 -6.28
N GLU A 148 -27.98 -3.26 -7.33
CA GLU A 148 -29.00 -2.72 -8.24
C GLU A 148 -28.69 -3.03 -9.70
N ARG A 149 -29.74 -3.17 -10.51
CA ARG A 149 -29.62 -3.37 -11.96
C ARG A 149 -29.19 -2.06 -12.63
N GLY A 150 -28.07 -2.07 -13.33
CA GLY A 150 -27.54 -0.92 -14.05
C GLY A 150 -26.09 -1.10 -14.46
N LEU A 151 -25.47 -0.02 -14.95
CA LEU A 151 -24.03 0.01 -15.20
C LEU A 151 -23.29 0.06 -13.85
N LEU A 152 -22.63 -1.04 -13.49
CA LEU A 152 -21.73 -1.08 -12.33
C LEU A 152 -20.35 -0.57 -12.74
N GLU A 153 -20.04 0.69 -12.42
CA GLU A 153 -18.68 1.21 -12.60
C GLU A 153 -17.72 0.52 -11.62
N MET A 154 -16.60 0.00 -12.14
CA MET A 154 -15.54 -0.52 -11.28
C MET A 154 -15.03 0.60 -10.35
N PRO A 155 -15.11 0.41 -9.02
CA PRO A 155 -14.56 1.37 -8.08
C PRO A 155 -13.05 1.46 -8.25
N ARG A 156 -12.46 2.53 -7.73
CA ARG A 156 -11.01 2.73 -7.82
C ARG A 156 -10.26 1.59 -7.15
N LEU A 157 -9.42 0.92 -7.94
CA LEU A 157 -8.47 -0.05 -7.46
C LEU A 157 -7.47 0.65 -6.53
N ARG A 158 -7.28 0.08 -5.34
CA ARG A 158 -6.28 0.51 -4.37
C ARG A 158 -5.27 -0.60 -4.18
N ILE A 159 -4.01 -0.22 -4.17
CA ILE A 159 -2.92 -1.12 -3.80
C ILE A 159 -2.31 -0.67 -2.50
N GLU A 160 -1.96 -1.64 -1.68
CA GLU A 160 -1.38 -1.39 -0.37
C GLU A 160 -0.30 -2.42 -0.07
N SER A 161 0.78 -2.00 0.59
CA SER A 161 1.77 -2.93 1.14
C SER A 161 2.30 -2.42 2.48
N HIS A 162 2.59 -3.36 3.38
CA HIS A 162 3.19 -3.11 4.70
C HIS A 162 4.61 -3.68 4.80
N TYR A 163 5.15 -4.18 3.70
CA TYR A 163 6.49 -4.73 3.67
C TYR A 163 7.54 -3.64 3.98
N PRO A 164 8.65 -3.94 4.69
CA PRO A 164 9.01 -5.23 5.28
C PRO A 164 8.50 -5.43 6.71
N PHE A 165 8.70 -4.45 7.59
CA PHE A 165 8.48 -4.60 9.04
C PHE A 165 7.10 -4.11 9.53
N GLY A 166 6.26 -3.58 8.65
CA GLY A 166 4.96 -3.01 9.02
C GLY A 166 5.02 -1.63 9.70
N PHE A 167 6.19 -0.98 9.74
CA PHE A 167 6.34 0.39 10.22
C PHE A 167 5.63 1.40 9.31
N PHE A 168 5.63 1.14 8.01
CA PHE A 168 5.02 2.01 7.01
C PHE A 168 3.91 1.28 6.26
N LYS A 169 2.88 2.04 5.91
CA LYS A 169 1.86 1.65 4.94
C LYS A 169 2.16 2.42 3.66
N VAL A 170 2.41 1.67 2.58
CA VAL A 170 2.58 2.24 1.24
C VAL A 170 1.36 1.92 0.42
N TRP A 171 0.85 2.90 -0.33
CA TRP A 171 -0.33 2.72 -1.14
C TRP A 171 -0.32 3.59 -2.40
N SER A 172 -1.09 3.15 -3.39
CA SER A 172 -1.31 3.82 -4.68
C SER A 172 -2.75 3.63 -5.13
#